data_AF-A0A1W6ZTW6-F1
#
_entry.id   AF-A0A1W6ZTW6-F1
#
_cell.length_a   1.000
_cell.length_b   1.000
_cell.length_c   1.000
_cell.angle_alpha   90.00
_cell.angle_beta   90.00
_cell.angle_gamma   90.00
#
_symmetry.space_group_name_H-M   'P 1'
#
loop_
_entity.id
_entity.type
_entity.pdbx_description
1 polymer ?
#
loop_
_entity_poly.entity_id
_entity_poly.type
_entity_poly.pdbx_seq_one_letter_code
_entity_poly.pdbx_strand_id
1 'polypeptide(L)' 'MFGWLIRLIMIPAGIIAGWLVAKDAPNFGIVQLSVALLLLVFIVAVIAFSSRFDEKRPNNRP' A
#
# COMPACT_ATOMS: atom_id res chain seq x y z
N MET A 1 12.93 13.92 3.25
CA MET A 1 11.91 14.00 2.18
C MET A 1 11.14 12.68 2.00
N PHE A 2 11.79 11.51 2.04
CA PHE A 2 11.15 10.18 1.91
C PHE A 2 10.10 9.84 3.00
N GLY A 3 10.24 10.41 4.21
CA GLY A 3 9.32 10.15 5.32
C GLY A 3 7.88 10.63 5.10
N TRP A 4 7.65 11.59 4.19
CA TRP A 4 6.30 12.03 3.86
C TRP A 4 5.53 10.98 3.04
N LEU A 5 6.23 10.27 2.15
CA LEU A 5 5.64 9.18 1.37
C LEU A 5 5.24 8.00 2.25
N ILE A 6 6.10 7.66 3.23
CA ILE A 6 5.80 6.63 4.23
C ILE A 6 4.60 7.03 5.09
N ARG A 7 4.51 8.30 5.50
CA ARG A 7 3.34 8.83 6.23
C ARG A 7 2.05 8.71 5.43
N LEU A 8 2.09 8.99 4.14
CA LEU A 8 0.93 8.93 3.25
C LEU A 8 0.37 7.50 3.13
N ILE A 9 1.23 6.48 3.27
CA ILE A 9 0.85 5.06 3.33
C ILE A 9 0.45 4.62 4.75
N MET A 10 1.10 5.15 5.79
CA MET A 10 0.79 4.78 7.18
C MET A 10 -0.57 5.29 7.66
N ILE A 11 -1.01 6.46 7.18
CA ILE A 11 -2.32 7.02 7.55
C ILE A 11 -3.48 6.06 7.16
N PRO A 12 -3.63 5.65 5.88
CA PRO A 12 -4.68 4.71 5.51
C PRO A 12 -4.46 3.32 6.13
N ALA A 13 -3.21 2.86 6.27
CA ALA A 13 -2.92 1.59 6.93
C ALA A 13 -3.42 1.55 8.39
N GLY A 14 -3.24 2.63 9.14
CA GLY A 14 -3.73 2.75 10.51
C GLY A 14 -5.26 2.82 10.61
N ILE A 15 -5.92 3.50 9.65
CA ILE A 15 -7.39 3.57 9.58
C ILE A 15 -7.98 2.19 9.29
N ILE A 16 -7.42 1.48 8.30
CA ILE A 16 -7.87 0.14 7.92
C ILE A 16 -7.60 -0.86 9.05
N ALA A 17 -6.41 -0.81 9.67
CA ALA A 17 -6.11 -1.65 10.83
C ALA A 17 -7.08 -1.39 12.00
N GLY A 18 -7.45 -0.14 12.26
CA GLY A 18 -8.45 0.22 13.28
C GLY A 18 -9.87 -0.25 12.96
N TRP A 19 -10.18 -0.54 11.70
CA TRP A 19 -11.45 -1.18 11.30
C TRP A 19 -11.42 -2.71 11.46
N LEU A 20 -10.24 -3.33 11.35
CA LEU A 20 -10.06 -4.78 11.45
C LEU A 20 -9.80 -5.27 12.88
N VAL A 21 -9.25 -4.43 13.76
CA VAL A 21 -8.94 -4.80 15.15
C VAL A 21 -9.14 -3.62 16.11
N ALA A 22 -9.59 -3.91 17.34
CA ALA A 22 -9.74 -2.91 18.40
C ALA A 22 -8.38 -2.28 18.76
N LYS A 23 -8.35 -0.94 18.86
CA LYS A 23 -7.12 -0.15 19.09
C LYS A 23 -6.39 -0.51 20.40
N ASP A 24 -7.13 -1.00 21.39
CA ASP A 24 -6.61 -1.35 22.71
C ASP A 24 -6.19 -2.82 22.84
N ALA A 25 -6.23 -3.58 21.74
CA ALA A 25 -5.86 -4.99 21.77
C ALA A 25 -4.31 -5.15 21.80
N PRO A 26 -3.75 -6.08 22.60
CA PRO A 26 -2.30 -6.30 22.69
C PRO A 26 -1.66 -6.66 21.34
N ASN A 27 -2.45 -7.23 20.43
CA ASN A 27 -2.05 -7.63 19.09
C ASN A 27 -2.25 -6.53 18.03
N PHE A 28 -2.69 -5.32 18.41
CA PHE A 28 -2.91 -4.21 17.48
C PHE A 28 -1.67 -3.90 16.63
N GLY A 29 -0.49 -3.90 17.25
CA GLY A 29 0.77 -3.67 16.53
C GLY A 29 1.05 -4.72 15.45
N ILE A 30 0.74 -6.00 15.71
CA ILE A 30 0.95 -7.10 14.77
C ILE A 30 -0.05 -7.02 13.61
N VAL A 31 -1.32 -6.75 13.91
CA VAL A 31 -2.36 -6.58 12.90
C VAL A 31 -2.09 -5.34 12.06
N GLN A 32 -1.67 -4.22 12.66
CA GLN A 32 -1.26 -3.02 11.94
C GLN A 32 -0.13 -3.30 10.95
N LEU A 33 0.87 -4.10 11.36
CA LEU A 33 1.98 -4.49 10.49
C LEU A 33 1.51 -5.43 9.35
N SER A 34 0.61 -6.36 9.65
CA SER A 34 0.00 -7.26 8.66
C SER A 34 -0.83 -6.50 7.61
N VAL A 35 -1.63 -5.54 8.06
CA VAL A 35 -2.45 -4.66 7.20
C VAL A 35 -1.54 -3.74 6.38
N ALA A 36 -0.48 -3.18 6.96
CA ALA A 36 0.49 -2.38 6.23
C ALA A 36 1.18 -3.19 5.11
N LEU A 37 1.54 -4.45 5.38
CA LEU A 37 2.11 -5.36 4.38
C LEU A 37 1.09 -5.69 3.28
N LEU A 38 -0.16 -5.97 3.63
CA LEU A 38 -1.23 -6.18 2.64
C LEU A 38 -1.44 -4.96 1.75
N LEU A 39 -1.47 -3.76 2.33
CA LEU A 39 -1.61 -2.52 1.59
C LEU A 39 -0.42 -2.27 0.66
N LEU A 40 0.80 -2.55 1.14
CA LEU A 40 2.01 -2.45 0.35
C LEU A 40 1.97 -3.42 -0.84
N VAL A 41 1.64 -4.69 -0.61
CA VAL A 41 1.51 -5.71 -1.67
C VAL A 41 0.42 -5.30 -2.65
N PHE A 42 -0.70 -4.76 -2.19
CA PHE A 42 -1.76 -4.28 -3.06
C PHE A 42 -1.30 -3.13 -3.96
N ILE A 43 -0.59 -2.13 -3.40
CA ILE A 43 -0.01 -1.02 -4.18
C ILE A 43 0.98 -1.54 -5.22
N VAL A 44 1.90 -2.42 -4.81
CA VAL A 44 2.89 -3.03 -5.72
C VAL A 44 2.20 -3.85 -6.80
N ALA A 45 1.15 -4.60 -6.46
CA ALA A 45 0.38 -5.38 -7.41
C ALA A 45 -0.32 -4.48 -8.44
N VAL A 46 -0.96 -3.39 -8.00
CA VAL A 46 -1.58 -2.41 -8.90
C VAL A 46 -0.56 -1.78 -9.84
N ILE A 47 0.61 -1.37 -9.32
CA ILE A 47 1.69 -0.80 -10.14
C ILE A 47 2.24 -1.84 -11.13
N ALA A 48 2.54 -3.05 -10.67
CA ALA A 48 3.08 -4.12 -11.52
C ALA A 48 2.09 -4.50 -12.62
N PHE A 49 0.79 -4.56 -12.30
CA PHE A 49 -0.26 -4.83 -13.27
C PHE A 49 -0.45 -3.65 -14.23
N SER A 50 -0.34 -2.40 -13.75
CA SER A 50 -0.32 -1.20 -14.60
C SER A 50 0.89 -1.16 -15.53
N SER A 51 2.09 -1.51 -15.06
CA SER A 51 3.31 -1.60 -15.88
C SER A 51 3.22 -2.72 -16.91
N ARG A 52 2.55 -3.82 -16.59
CA ARG A 52 2.25 -4.89 -17.57
C ARG A 52 1.41 -4.37 -18.74
N PHE A 53 0.58 -3.34 -18.53
CA PHE A 53 -0.16 -2.68 -19.61
C PHE A 53 0.68 -1.65 -20.38
N ASP A 54 1.76 -1.10 -19.80
CA ASP A 54 2.63 -0.11 -20.45
C ASP A 54 3.52 -0.70 -21.57
N GLU A 55 3.78 -2.01 -21.55
CA GLU A 55 4.51 -2.74 -22.61
C GLU A 55 3.82 -2.63 -23.99
N LYS A 56 2.51 -2.31 -24.03
CA LYS A 56 1.74 -2.14 -25.27
C LYS A 56 1.63 -0.69 -25.74
N ARG A 57 2.56 0.20 -25.39
CA ARG A 57 2.66 1.49 -26.09
C ARG A 57 3.59 1.36 -27.29
N PRO A 58 3.08 1.30 -28.54
CA PRO A 58 3.94 1.48 -29.70
C PRO A 58 4.55 2.89 -29.62
N ASN A 59 5.85 2.94 -29.33
CA ASN A 59 6.65 4.16 -29.36
C ASN A 59 6.87 4.57 -30.83
N ASN A 60 5.82 5.09 -31.46
CA ASN A 60 5.90 5.76 -32.75
C ASN A 60 6.11 7.26 -32.49
N ARG A 61 7.38 7.63 -32.26
CA ARG A 61 7.80 9.04 -32.31
C ARG A 61 8.26 9.34 -33.75
N PRO A 62 7.69 10.34 -34.44
CA PRO A 62 8.26 10.85 -35.68
C PRO A 62 9.59 11.60 -35.43
#